data_AF-A0A383AJC3-F1
#
_entry.id   AF-A0A383AJC3-F1
#
_cell.length_a   1.000
_cell.length_b   1.000
_cell.length_c   1.000
_cell.angle_alpha   90.00
_cell.angle_beta   90.00
_cell.angle_gamma   90.00
#
_symmetry.space_group_name_H-M   'P 1'
#
loop_
_entity.id
_entity.type
_entity.pdbx_description
1 polymer ?
#
loop_
_entity_poly.entity_id
_entity_poly.type
_entity_poly.pdbx_seq_one_letter_code
_entity_poly.pdbx_strand_id
1 'polypeptide(L)'
;MINVERPQPGDRLVNLDEKVFPDHQAKDGDRALIMMHTVPFEGSVGLVNLLTTTRIIRKGFNTTLCLYGPGVLMAAAGRGFPNVGDEG
;
A
#
# COMPACT_ATOMS: atom_id res chain seq x y z
N MET A 1 5.78 27.70 -20.68
CA MET A 1 4.83 26.61 -20.97
C MET A 1 5.66 25.45 -21.51
N ILE A 2 5.62 24.29 -20.87
CA ILE A 2 6.42 23.13 -21.33
C ILE A 2 5.75 22.60 -22.60
N ASN A 3 6.46 22.65 -23.72
CA ASN A 3 5.97 22.21 -25.03
C ASN A 3 6.48 20.79 -25.29
N VAL A 4 5.87 19.81 -24.63
CA VAL A 4 6.12 18.39 -24.85
C VAL A 4 4.98 17.80 -25.68
N GLU A 5 5.34 16.89 -26.58
CA GLU A 5 4.39 16.17 -27.42
C GLU A 5 3.40 15.40 -26.54
N ARG A 6 2.11 15.44 -26.89
CA ARG A 6 1.08 14.76 -26.11
C ARG A 6 1.12 13.26 -26.39
N PRO A 7 0.99 12.41 -25.36
CA PRO A 7 0.91 10.97 -25.57
C PRO A 7 -0.23 10.58 -26.52
N GLN A 8 0.04 9.62 -27.39
CA GLN A 8 -0.88 9.04 -28.35
C GLN A 8 -1.30 7.62 -27.93
N PRO A 9 -2.42 7.10 -28.44
CA PRO A 9 -2.81 5.71 -28.21
C PRO A 9 -1.70 4.74 -28.65
N GLY A 10 -1.24 3.88 -27.72
CA GLY A 10 -0.14 2.95 -27.95
C GLY A 10 1.20 3.42 -27.35
N ASP A 11 1.31 4.69 -26.95
CA ASP A 11 2.51 5.20 -26.31
C ASP A 11 2.67 4.62 -24.90
N ARG A 12 3.91 4.25 -24.57
CA ARG A 12 4.26 3.79 -23.24
C ARG A 12 4.62 4.99 -22.36
N LEU A 13 3.74 5.32 -21.41
CA LEU A 13 3.89 6.48 -20.53
C LEU A 13 5.02 6.36 -19.50
N VAL A 14 5.50 5.14 -19.25
CA VAL A 14 6.55 4.84 -18.26
C VAL A 14 7.54 3.84 -18.83
N ASN A 15 8.82 3.95 -18.44
CA ASN A 15 9.82 2.94 -18.80
C ASN A 15 9.66 1.73 -17.86
N LEU A 16 9.28 0.58 -18.43
CA LEU A 16 9.18 -0.69 -17.72
C LEU A 16 10.26 -1.70 -18.13
N ASP A 17 11.05 -1.40 -19.17
CA ASP A 17 12.08 -2.32 -19.68
C ASP A 17 13.33 -2.27 -18.80
N GLU A 18 13.65 -1.10 -18.26
CA GLU A 18 14.85 -0.89 -17.49
C GLU A 18 14.55 -0.68 -16.00
N LYS A 19 15.04 -1.58 -15.16
CA LYS A 19 14.97 -1.43 -13.71
C LYS A 19 16.12 -0.56 -13.23
N VAL A 20 15.87 0.75 -13.12
CA VAL A 20 16.87 1.73 -12.67
C VAL A 20 17.13 1.72 -11.17
N PHE A 21 16.17 1.22 -10.36
CA PHE A 21 16.28 1.21 -8.90
C PHE A 21 16.63 -0.19 -8.36
N PRO A 22 17.62 -0.28 -7.45
CA PRO A 22 18.02 -1.55 -6.84
C PRO A 22 16.89 -2.18 -6.01
N ASP A 23 16.81 -3.52 -6.05
CA ASP A 23 15.80 -4.28 -5.31
C ASP A 23 16.28 -4.67 -3.91
N HIS A 24 16.37 -3.72 -2.99
CA HIS A 24 16.90 -3.96 -1.64
C HIS A 24 16.17 -5.10 -0.91
N GLN A 25 16.94 -6.01 -0.31
CA GLN A 25 16.46 -7.07 0.57
C GLN A 25 16.86 -6.75 2.01
N ALA A 26 16.15 -7.31 2.97
CA ALA A 26 16.53 -7.23 4.38
C ALA A 26 17.86 -7.95 4.62
N LYS A 27 18.63 -7.44 5.58
CA LYS A 27 19.75 -8.15 6.19
C LYS A 27 19.28 -8.89 7.44
N ASP A 28 20.09 -9.82 7.91
CA ASP A 28 19.82 -10.55 9.15
C ASP A 28 19.60 -9.58 10.32
N GLY A 29 18.40 -9.65 10.90
CA GLY A 29 18.02 -8.82 12.05
C GLY A 29 17.30 -7.51 11.71
N ASP A 30 17.16 -7.14 10.43
CA ASP A 30 16.43 -5.93 10.04
C ASP A 30 14.94 -6.02 10.43
N ARG A 31 14.40 -4.88 10.89
CA ARG A 31 13.02 -4.77 11.38
C ARG A 31 12.29 -3.65 10.68
N ALA A 32 10.99 -3.83 10.46
CA ALA A 32 10.12 -2.82 9.89
C ALA A 32 8.87 -2.63 10.75
N LEU A 33 8.60 -1.39 11.16
CA LEU A 33 7.33 -1.00 11.76
C LEU A 33 6.50 -0.32 10.68
N ILE A 34 5.39 -0.94 10.31
CA ILE A 34 4.39 -0.35 9.43
C ILE A 34 3.26 0.19 10.28
N MET A 35 2.94 1.46 10.11
CA MET A 35 1.88 2.14 10.86
C MET A 35 0.71 2.41 9.92
N MET A 36 -0.51 2.13 10.40
CA MET A 36 -1.74 2.33 9.65
C MET A 36 -2.73 3.18 10.45
N HIS A 37 -3.07 4.35 9.90
CA HIS A 37 -4.08 5.26 10.42
C HIS A 37 -4.95 5.77 9.29
N THR A 38 -6.08 5.10 9.07
CA THR A 38 -7.05 5.45 8.03
C THR A 38 -8.44 5.02 8.47
N VAL A 39 -9.48 5.68 7.94
CA VAL A 39 -10.83 5.14 8.04
C VAL A 39 -10.94 3.95 7.10
N PRO A 40 -11.32 2.75 7.59
CA PRO A 40 -11.45 1.60 6.73
C PRO A 40 -12.41 1.87 5.58
N PHE A 41 -12.09 1.32 4.41
CA PHE A 41 -13.00 1.22 3.26
C PHE A 41 -13.34 2.54 2.55
N GLU A 42 -12.86 3.68 3.04
CA GLU A 42 -13.04 4.99 2.38
C GLU A 42 -12.02 5.26 1.25
N GLY A 43 -11.08 4.34 0.99
CA GLY A 43 -10.13 4.51 -0.10
C GLY A 43 -9.07 3.42 -0.23
N SER A 44 -8.21 3.59 -1.24
CA SER A 44 -7.15 2.64 -1.58
C SER A 44 -5.98 2.62 -0.59
N VAL A 45 -5.90 3.61 0.31
CA VAL A 45 -4.81 3.74 1.30
C VAL A 45 -4.68 2.47 2.15
N GLY A 46 -5.82 1.92 2.59
CA GLY A 46 -5.88 0.66 3.34
C GLY A 46 -5.23 -0.50 2.59
N LEU A 47 -5.65 -0.69 1.32
CA LEU A 47 -5.17 -1.74 0.45
C LEU A 47 -3.67 -1.58 0.12
N VAL A 48 -3.25 -0.38 -0.29
CA VAL A 48 -1.87 -0.10 -0.71
C VAL A 48 -0.90 -0.32 0.46
N ASN A 49 -1.26 0.08 1.67
CA ASN A 49 -0.42 -0.16 2.85
C ASN A 49 -0.25 -1.65 3.12
N LEU A 50 -1.33 -2.45 3.11
CA LEU A 50 -1.27 -3.90 3.32
C LEU A 50 -0.46 -4.62 2.24
N LEU A 51 -0.56 -4.20 0.97
CA LEU A 51 0.29 -4.71 -0.11
C LEU A 51 1.76 -4.35 0.12
N THR A 52 2.02 -3.14 0.61
CA THR A 52 3.37 -2.69 0.96
C THR A 52 3.93 -3.50 2.14
N THR A 53 3.14 -3.74 3.19
CA THR A 53 3.51 -4.62 4.31
C THR A 53 3.85 -6.02 3.82
N THR A 54 3.01 -6.60 2.95
CA THR A 54 3.26 -7.91 2.33
C THR A 54 4.56 -7.92 1.55
N ARG A 55 4.85 -6.85 0.79
CA ARG A 55 6.11 -6.72 0.05
C ARG A 55 7.30 -6.68 1.01
N ILE A 56 7.23 -5.92 2.09
CA ILE A 56 8.29 -5.81 3.10
C ILE A 56 8.55 -7.16 3.79
N ILE A 57 7.50 -7.93 4.11
CA ILE A 57 7.65 -9.30 4.62
C ILE A 57 8.39 -10.18 3.59
N ARG A 58 7.99 -10.13 2.32
CA ARG A 58 8.65 -10.87 1.23
C ARG A 58 10.10 -10.43 0.96
N LYS A 59 10.51 -9.27 1.48
CA LYS A 59 11.89 -8.77 1.44
C LYS A 59 12.75 -9.31 2.58
N GLY A 60 12.17 -10.00 3.56
CA GLY A 60 12.87 -10.63 4.68
C GLY A 60 12.90 -9.80 5.96
N PHE A 61 12.21 -8.65 6.03
CA PHE A 61 12.18 -7.85 7.26
C PHE A 61 11.34 -8.54 8.34
N ASN A 62 11.81 -8.51 9.58
CA ASN A 62 10.96 -8.80 10.73
C ASN A 62 9.96 -7.64 10.91
N THR A 63 8.71 -7.87 10.50
CA THR A 63 7.75 -6.81 10.24
C THR A 63 6.64 -6.80 11.27
N THR A 64 6.37 -5.63 11.85
CA THR A 64 5.23 -5.37 12.73
C THR A 64 4.27 -4.42 12.05
N LEU A 65 2.99 -4.77 11.98
CA LEU A 65 1.92 -3.87 11.57
C LEU A 65 1.21 -3.32 12.80
N CYS A 66 1.27 -1.99 12.99
CA CYS A 66 0.59 -1.28 14.05
C CYS A 66 -0.65 -0.57 13.48
N LEU A 67 -1.83 -1.06 13.87
CA LEU A 67 -3.10 -0.38 13.60
C LEU A 67 -3.38 0.60 14.73
N TYR A 68 -3.64 1.87 14.42
CA TYR A 68 -3.93 2.89 15.43
C TYR A 68 -4.91 3.94 14.91
N GLY A 69 -5.54 4.68 15.85
CA GLY A 69 -6.64 5.60 15.54
C GLY A 69 -7.81 4.86 14.87
N PRO A 70 -8.47 5.43 13.84
CA PRO A 70 -9.53 4.74 13.10
C PRO A 70 -9.06 3.45 12.40
N GLY A 71 -7.74 3.32 12.15
CA GLY A 71 -7.16 2.16 11.48
C GLY A 71 -7.33 0.85 12.25
N VAL A 72 -7.60 0.90 13.56
CA VAL A 72 -7.93 -0.30 14.36
C VAL A 72 -9.16 -1.05 13.82
N LEU A 73 -10.08 -0.33 13.18
CA LEU A 73 -11.30 -0.89 12.59
C LEU A 73 -11.03 -1.73 11.34
N MET A 74 -9.82 -1.66 10.75
CA MET A 74 -9.42 -2.55 9.65
C MET A 74 -9.41 -4.03 10.05
N ALA A 75 -9.19 -4.31 11.33
CA ALA A 75 -9.22 -5.66 11.89
C ALA A 75 -10.55 -6.00 12.58
N ALA A 76 -11.54 -5.10 12.53
CA ALA A 76 -12.84 -5.36 13.13
C ALA A 76 -13.60 -6.42 12.33
N ALA A 77 -14.18 -7.40 13.03
CA ALA A 77 -14.99 -8.45 12.42
C ALA A 77 -16.35 -7.94 11.87
N GLY A 78 -16.78 -6.75 12.29
CA GLY A 78 -17.98 -6.10 11.78
C GLY A 78 -17.63 -5.09 10.69
N ARG A 79 -17.75 -5.50 9.42
CA ARG A 79 -17.73 -4.59 8.28
C ARG A 79 -19.14 -4.04 8.04
N GLY A 80 -19.27 -2.74 7.79
CA GLY A 80 -20.49 -2.09 7.31
C GLY A 80 -20.81 -0.76 8.00
N PHE A 81 -21.51 0.14 7.31
CA PHE A 81 -21.94 1.43 7.85
C PHE A 81 -23.38 1.77 7.39
N PRO A 82 -24.28 2.22 8.28
CA PRO A 82 -24.09 2.38 9.73
C PRO A 82 -24.18 1.06 10.51
N ASN A 83 -24.67 -0.04 9.90
CA ASN A 83 -24.79 -1.35 10.55
C ASN A 83 -23.79 -2.37 9.98
N VAL A 84 -23.53 -3.42 10.77
CA VAL A 84 -22.72 -4.58 10.31
C VAL A 84 -23.42 -5.30 9.16
N GLY A 85 -22.70 -5.52 8.06
CA GLY A 85 -23.17 -6.17 6.83
C GLY A 85 -23.62 -5.18 5.75
N ASP A 86 -23.90 -3.93 6.09
CA ASP A 86 -24.35 -2.91 5.13
C ASP A 86 -23.15 -2.30 4.40
N GLU A 87 -23.02 -2.53 3.10
CA GLU A 87 -22.10 -1.78 2.23
C GLU A 87 -22.83 -0.57 1.64
N GLY A 88 -22.34 0.64 1.93
CA GLY A 88 -22.82 1.91 1.37
C GLY A 88 -21.75 2.58 0.53
#